data_AF-A0A329S8G5-F1
#
_entry.id   AF-A0A329S8G5-F1
#
_cell.length_a   1.000
_cell.length_b   1.000
_cell.length_c   1.000
_cell.angle_alpha   90.00
_cell.angle_beta   90.00
_cell.angle_gamma   90.00
#
_symmetry.space_group_name_H-M   'P 1'
#
loop_
_entity.id
_entity.type
_entity.pdbx_description
1 polymer ?
#
loop_
_entity_poly.entity_id
_entity_poly.type
_entity_poly.pdbx_seq_one_letter_code
_entity_poly.pdbx_strand_id
1 'polypeptide(L)'
;MAPLLELSSELLELNVCQYLDVVSVSQLGLVNRSLQQDITHCSKLWETLVARHFGYMNKPPLARCATSNSDNRHEAGISWRAVFVAAWPDFGMLAPATLQESDVLNVYHQKLRLQPREAQIRQEIVLMLGLRRIPASVKLIQLYADVIRQAHLVPRLGAASTAKALRRLAL
;
A
#
# COMPACT_ATOMS: atom_id res chain seq x y z
N MET A 1 11.50 -34.63 12.37
CA MET A 1 10.81 -33.87 11.31
C MET A 1 10.85 -32.38 11.65
N ALA A 2 11.99 -31.71 11.41
CA ALA A 2 12.14 -30.26 11.60
C ALA A 2 12.76 -29.49 10.41
N PRO A 3 12.62 -29.94 9.14
CA PRO A 3 13.36 -29.32 8.02
C PRO A 3 12.91 -27.87 7.75
N LEU A 4 11.71 -27.48 8.16
CA LEU A 4 11.19 -26.12 7.98
C LEU A 4 11.80 -25.09 8.94
N LEU A 5 12.27 -25.52 10.11
CA LEU A 5 12.83 -24.64 11.15
C LEU A 5 14.32 -24.36 10.94
N GLU A 6 14.97 -25.14 10.09
CA GLU A 6 16.38 -24.99 9.71
C GLU A 6 16.57 -24.16 8.43
N LEU A 7 15.46 -23.81 7.74
CA LEU A 7 15.51 -22.97 6.55
C LEU A 7 15.83 -21.52 6.95
N SER A 8 16.78 -20.92 6.22
CA SER A 8 16.99 -19.46 6.27
C SER A 8 15.70 -18.72 5.94
N SER A 9 15.47 -17.57 6.58
CA SER A 9 14.29 -16.72 6.37
C SER A 9 13.98 -16.45 4.89
N GLU A 10 14.99 -16.27 4.06
CA GLU A 10 14.86 -16.03 2.61
C GLU A 10 14.29 -17.25 1.85
N LEU A 11 14.69 -18.46 2.23
CA LEU A 11 14.20 -19.70 1.61
C LEU A 11 12.80 -20.05 2.09
N LEU A 12 12.45 -19.72 3.34
CA LEU A 12 11.10 -19.88 3.84
C LEU A 12 10.12 -18.97 3.10
N GLU A 13 10.53 -17.72 2.83
CA GLU A 13 9.77 -16.75 2.05
C GLU A 13 9.53 -17.23 0.61
N LEU A 14 10.61 -17.54 -0.11
CA LEU A 14 10.58 -17.93 -1.53
C LEU A 14 9.92 -19.29 -1.77
N ASN A 15 10.12 -20.27 -0.90
CA ASN A 15 9.64 -21.64 -1.20
C ASN A 15 8.28 -21.95 -0.59
N VAL A 16 7.87 -21.24 0.46
CA VAL A 16 6.68 -21.60 1.24
C VAL A 16 5.72 -20.44 1.37
N CYS A 17 6.15 -19.33 1.99
CA CYS A 17 5.21 -18.26 2.37
C CYS A 17 4.57 -17.54 1.19
N GLN A 18 5.24 -17.43 0.04
CA GLN A 18 4.65 -16.78 -1.15
C GLN A 18 3.42 -17.50 -1.71
N TYR A 19 3.29 -18.80 -1.46
CA TYR A 19 2.18 -19.61 -1.96
C TYR A 19 1.00 -19.66 -1.00
N LEU A 20 1.26 -19.43 0.29
CA LEU A 20 0.26 -19.48 1.35
C LEU A 20 -0.67 -18.26 1.32
N ASP A 21 -1.91 -18.46 1.76
CA ASP A 21 -2.84 -17.38 2.03
C ASP A 21 -2.57 -16.76 3.41
N VAL A 22 -3.15 -15.58 3.66
CA VAL A 22 -2.96 -14.86 4.92
C VAL A 22 -3.33 -15.67 6.16
N VAL A 23 -4.35 -16.52 6.06
CA VAL A 23 -4.76 -17.35 7.19
C VAL A 23 -3.69 -18.40 7.48
N SER A 24 -3.20 -19.11 6.47
CA SER A 24 -2.13 -20.09 6.63
C SER A 24 -0.81 -19.46 7.09
N VAL A 25 -0.44 -18.27 6.58
CA VAL A 25 0.75 -17.53 7.04
C VAL A 25 0.61 -17.15 8.51
N SER A 26 -0.58 -16.71 8.93
CA SER A 26 -0.85 -16.35 10.33
C SER A 26 -0.76 -17.58 11.24
N GLN A 27 -1.33 -18.71 10.82
CA GLN A 27 -1.26 -19.97 11.54
C GLN A 27 0.18 -20.49 11.65
N LEU A 28 0.96 -20.38 10.58
CA LEU A 28 2.38 -20.77 10.58
C LEU A 28 3.16 -19.92 11.61
N GLY A 29 2.88 -18.63 11.70
CA GLY A 29 3.45 -17.74 12.72
C GLY A 29 3.06 -18.09 14.17
N LEU A 30 2.01 -18.88 14.40
CA LEU A 30 1.67 -19.38 15.74
C LEU A 30 2.46 -20.63 16.14
N VAL A 31 3.10 -21.30 15.18
CA VAL A 31 3.84 -22.57 15.42
C VAL A 31 5.18 -22.31 16.11
N ASN A 32 5.87 -21.22 15.79
CA ASN A 32 7.16 -20.89 16.38
C ASN A 32 7.38 -19.36 16.45
N ARG A 33 7.93 -18.88 17.58
CA ARG A 33 8.27 -17.47 17.79
C ARG A 33 9.35 -16.95 16.85
N SER A 34 10.36 -17.76 16.50
CA SER A 34 11.39 -17.35 15.51
C SER A 34 10.74 -17.13 14.16
N LEU A 35 9.90 -18.08 13.74
CA LEU A 35 9.17 -18.02 12.49
C LEU A 35 8.18 -16.85 12.46
N GLN A 36 7.53 -16.56 13.59
CA GLN A 36 6.69 -15.37 13.75
C GLN A 36 7.46 -14.08 13.51
N GLN A 37 8.70 -13.99 14.03
CA GLN A 37 9.58 -12.83 13.82
C GLN A 37 9.99 -12.74 12.36
N ASP A 38 10.40 -13.83 11.73
CA ASP A 38 10.80 -13.87 10.33
C ASP A 38 9.65 -13.44 9.40
N ILE A 39 8.44 -13.98 9.59
CA ILE A 39 7.24 -13.55 8.85
C ILE A 39 6.94 -12.07 9.11
N THR A 40 7.07 -11.63 10.37
CA THR A 40 6.80 -10.23 10.76
C THR A 40 7.72 -9.24 10.06
N HIS A 41 9.00 -9.56 9.97
CA HIS A 41 10.03 -8.69 9.41
C HIS A 41 10.12 -8.76 7.89
N CYS A 42 9.51 -9.77 7.27
CA CYS A 42 9.53 -9.97 5.82
C CYS A 42 8.58 -9.00 5.08
N SER A 43 9.09 -7.83 4.71
CA SER A 43 8.31 -6.78 4.03
C SER A 43 7.73 -7.21 2.67
N LYS A 44 8.49 -7.98 1.88
CA LYS A 44 8.11 -8.45 0.53
C LYS A 44 6.95 -9.44 0.54
N LEU A 45 6.91 -10.34 1.54
CA LEU A 45 5.77 -11.23 1.74
C LEU A 45 4.49 -10.42 1.97
N TRP A 46 4.52 -9.44 2.89
CA TRP A 46 3.36 -8.59 3.17
C TRP A 46 2.94 -7.74 1.96
N GLU A 47 3.89 -7.24 1.17
CA GLU A 47 3.60 -6.54 -0.09
C GLU A 47 2.85 -7.45 -1.06
N THR A 48 3.31 -8.70 -1.23
CA THR A 48 2.69 -9.70 -2.10
C THR A 48 1.29 -10.07 -1.61
N LEU A 49 1.10 -10.17 -0.29
CA LEU A 49 -0.20 -10.44 0.32
C LEU A 49 -1.17 -9.27 0.13
N VAL A 50 -0.70 -8.02 0.27
CA VAL A 50 -1.50 -6.81 -0.04
C VAL A 50 -1.93 -6.81 -1.51
N ALA A 51 -1.00 -7.12 -2.41
CA ALA A 51 -1.26 -7.22 -3.84
C ALA A 51 -2.26 -8.32 -4.18
N ARG A 52 -2.13 -9.51 -3.58
CA ARG A 52 -3.03 -10.66 -3.83
C ARG A 52 -4.42 -10.46 -3.24
N HIS A 53 -4.53 -9.94 -2.02
CA HIS A 53 -5.83 -9.79 -1.34
C HIS A 53 -6.59 -8.54 -1.79
N PHE A 54 -5.92 -7.41 -1.97
CA PHE A 54 -6.58 -6.14 -2.29
C PHE A 54 -6.46 -5.76 -3.77
N GLY A 55 -5.52 -6.35 -4.52
CA GLY A 55 -5.22 -5.97 -5.90
C GLY A 55 -4.41 -4.69 -6.01
N TYR A 56 -3.76 -4.26 -4.93
CA TYR A 56 -2.91 -3.07 -4.90
C TYR A 56 -1.50 -3.43 -5.34
N MET A 57 -1.06 -2.89 -6.49
CA MET A 57 0.31 -3.04 -6.95
C MET A 57 1.10 -1.78 -6.62
N ASN A 58 2.15 -1.93 -5.81
CA ASN A 58 3.07 -0.85 -5.54
C ASN A 58 3.71 -0.40 -6.86
N LYS A 59 3.52 0.86 -7.22
CA LYS A 59 4.10 1.43 -8.43
C LYS A 59 5.52 1.88 -8.08
N PRO A 60 6.59 1.32 -8.68
CA PRO A 60 7.89 1.92 -8.55
C PRO A 60 7.80 3.37 -9.07
N PRO A 61 8.46 4.34 -8.42
CA PRO A 61 8.41 5.72 -8.88
C PRO A 61 9.00 5.78 -10.29
N LEU A 62 8.13 5.89 -11.29
CA LEU A 62 8.52 6.14 -12.67
C LEU A 62 9.19 7.52 -12.69
N ALA A 63 10.50 7.53 -12.95
CA ALA A 63 11.38 8.67 -13.10
C ALA A 63 11.83 9.41 -11.81
N ARG A 64 12.79 8.83 -11.07
CA ARG A 64 14.04 9.57 -10.87
C ARG A 64 14.94 9.24 -12.06
N CYS A 65 15.00 10.16 -13.03
CA CYS A 65 16.09 10.13 -14.01
C CYS A 65 17.40 9.94 -13.25
N ALA A 66 18.21 9.00 -13.73
CA ALA A 66 19.56 8.75 -13.29
C ALA A 66 20.34 10.07 -13.22
N THR A 67 20.41 10.64 -12.04
CA THR A 67 21.51 11.51 -11.64
C THR A 67 21.94 11.00 -10.29
N SER A 68 23.09 10.33 -10.31
CA SER A 68 23.89 10.05 -9.15
C SER A 68 23.96 11.30 -8.29
N ASN A 69 23.50 11.19 -7.05
CA ASN A 69 24.39 11.42 -5.92
C ASN A 69 23.70 10.93 -4.66
N SER A 70 24.48 10.21 -3.89
CA SER A 70 24.25 9.81 -2.52
C SER A 70 23.55 10.92 -1.72
N ASP A 71 22.28 10.68 -1.40
CA ASP A 71 21.68 11.23 -0.20
C ASP A 71 20.80 10.12 0.36
N ASN A 72 21.43 9.32 1.23
CA ASN A 72 20.82 8.33 2.12
C ASN A 72 19.86 9.04 3.09
N ARG A 73 18.80 9.67 2.57
CA ARG A 73 17.61 9.92 3.36
C ARG A 73 16.82 8.64 3.27
N HIS A 74 16.87 7.87 4.35
CA HIS A 74 15.92 6.82 4.65
C HIS A 74 14.51 7.27 4.23
N GLU A 75 14.06 6.90 3.02
CA GLU A 75 12.65 6.72 2.77
C GLU A 75 12.26 5.66 3.79
N ALA A 76 11.60 6.07 4.87
CA ALA A 76 11.10 5.16 5.88
C ALA A 76 10.35 4.04 5.14
N GLY A 77 10.93 2.84 5.15
CA GLY A 77 10.41 1.71 4.41
C GLY A 77 8.95 1.51 4.80
N ILE A 78 8.07 1.41 3.80
CA ILE A 78 6.64 1.18 4.03
C ILE A 78 6.50 -0.09 4.85
N SER A 79 5.82 -0.03 6.00
CA SER A 79 5.44 -1.23 6.72
C SER A 79 4.23 -1.87 6.05
N TRP A 80 4.48 -2.73 5.06
CA TRP A 80 3.41 -3.46 4.35
C TRP A 80 2.52 -4.27 5.29
N ARG A 81 3.10 -4.78 6.38
CA ARG A 81 2.35 -5.43 7.45
C ARG A 81 1.33 -4.49 8.08
N ALA A 82 1.74 -3.27 8.44
CA ALA A 82 0.84 -2.29 9.06
C ALA A 82 -0.29 -1.91 8.10
N VAL A 83 0.02 -1.71 6.82
CA VAL A 83 -0.97 -1.47 5.76
C VAL A 83 -1.95 -2.63 5.66
N PHE A 84 -1.44 -3.88 5.63
CA PHE A 84 -2.28 -5.07 5.53
C PHE A 84 -3.23 -5.19 6.73
N VAL A 85 -2.69 -5.08 7.95
CA VAL A 85 -3.47 -5.20 9.19
C VAL A 85 -4.53 -4.11 9.29
N ALA A 86 -4.22 -2.89 8.82
CA ALA A 86 -5.17 -1.79 8.76
C ALA A 86 -6.28 -2.01 7.70
N ALA A 87 -5.92 -2.54 6.53
CA ALA A 87 -6.85 -2.74 5.41
C ALA A 87 -7.71 -4.02 5.54
N TRP A 88 -7.28 -4.99 6.34
CA TRP A 88 -8.03 -6.23 6.58
C TRP A 88 -9.45 -6.02 7.14
N PRO A 89 -9.65 -5.26 8.24
CA PRO A 89 -11.00 -4.98 8.72
C PRO A 89 -11.81 -4.15 7.72
N ASP A 90 -11.17 -3.23 6.98
CA ASP A 90 -11.83 -2.43 5.95
C ASP A 90 -12.45 -3.34 4.88
N PHE A 91 -11.73 -4.38 4.45
CA PHE A 91 -12.26 -5.36 3.49
C PHE A 91 -13.52 -6.06 4.02
N GLY A 92 -13.54 -6.44 5.30
CA GLY A 92 -14.73 -7.02 5.93
C GLY A 92 -15.91 -6.04 5.97
N MET A 93 -15.66 -4.77 6.29
CA MET A 93 -16.69 -3.73 6.31
C MET A 93 -17.25 -3.41 4.92
N LEU A 94 -16.43 -3.53 3.87
CA LEU A 94 -16.79 -3.24 2.48
C LEU A 94 -17.27 -4.47 1.70
N ALA A 95 -17.31 -5.64 2.34
CA ALA A 95 -17.79 -6.90 1.74
C ALA A 95 -19.31 -6.98 1.51
N PRO A 96 -20.20 -6.39 2.34
CA PRO A 96 -21.65 -6.56 2.20
C PRO A 96 -22.19 -6.13 0.84
N ALA A 97 -23.18 -6.86 0.32
CA ALA A 97 -23.85 -6.52 -0.94
C ALA A 97 -24.70 -5.25 -0.85
N THR A 98 -25.11 -4.86 0.36
CA THR A 98 -25.91 -3.66 0.66
C THR A 98 -25.06 -2.41 0.88
N LEU A 99 -23.76 -2.45 0.55
CA LEU A 99 -22.83 -1.36 0.77
C LEU A 99 -23.31 -0.06 0.12
N GLN A 100 -23.34 1.02 0.90
CA GLN A 100 -23.64 2.36 0.39
C GLN A 100 -22.38 3.20 0.25
N GLU A 101 -22.47 4.27 -0.55
CA GLU A 101 -21.37 5.21 -0.75
C GLU A 101 -20.91 5.85 0.57
N SER A 102 -21.86 6.14 1.48
CA SER A 102 -21.55 6.68 2.82
C SER A 102 -20.66 5.76 3.63
N ASP A 103 -20.82 4.45 3.51
CA ASP A 103 -20.04 3.48 4.27
C ASP A 103 -18.58 3.48 3.80
N VAL A 104 -18.37 3.55 2.48
CA VAL A 104 -17.03 3.70 1.88
C VAL A 104 -16.35 4.96 2.39
N LEU A 105 -17.07 6.09 2.42
CA LEU A 105 -16.53 7.37 2.90
C LEU A 105 -16.22 7.35 4.40
N ASN A 106 -17.06 6.68 5.20
CA ASN A 106 -16.82 6.53 6.63
C ASN A 106 -15.52 5.74 6.90
N VAL A 107 -15.31 4.65 6.16
CA VAL A 107 -14.07 3.86 6.25
C VAL A 107 -12.87 4.68 5.74
N TYR A 108 -13.03 5.41 4.63
CA TYR A 108 -11.98 6.26 4.05
C TYR A 108 -11.49 7.37 4.99
N HIS A 109 -12.40 8.01 5.73
CA HIS A 109 -12.08 9.09 6.67
C HIS A 109 -11.64 8.62 8.06
N GLN A 110 -11.69 7.31 8.33
CA GLN A 110 -11.29 6.76 9.62
C GLN A 110 -9.80 7.02 9.88
N LYS A 111 -9.48 7.65 11.02
CA LYS A 111 -8.10 7.92 11.44
C LYS A 111 -7.46 6.67 12.00
N LEU A 112 -6.38 6.21 11.38
CA LEU A 112 -5.53 5.12 11.86
C LEU A 112 -4.13 5.62 12.18
N ARG A 113 -3.43 4.88 13.05
CA ARG A 113 -2.02 5.14 13.41
C ARG A 113 -1.10 4.55 12.34
N LEU A 114 -1.13 5.12 11.14
CA LEU A 114 -0.28 4.78 10.01
C LEU A 114 0.62 5.96 9.66
N GLN A 115 1.79 5.67 9.10
CA GLN A 115 2.62 6.72 8.48
C GLN A 115 1.87 7.35 7.30
N PRO A 116 2.17 8.60 6.92
CA PRO A 116 1.46 9.28 5.84
C PRO A 116 1.39 8.48 4.53
N ARG A 117 2.50 7.81 4.17
CA ARG A 117 2.58 6.96 2.97
C ARG A 117 1.72 5.70 3.09
N GLU A 118 1.73 5.06 4.25
CA GLU A 118 0.92 3.86 4.54
C GLU A 118 -0.57 4.20 4.57
N ALA A 119 -0.94 5.34 5.16
CA ALA A 119 -2.30 5.85 5.19
C ALA A 119 -2.83 6.13 3.77
N GLN A 120 -1.99 6.69 2.90
CA GLN A 120 -2.32 6.92 1.49
C GLN A 120 -2.56 5.61 0.74
N ILE A 121 -1.71 4.60 0.95
CA ILE A 121 -1.89 3.27 0.35
C ILE A 121 -3.21 2.64 0.81
N ARG A 122 -3.49 2.68 2.12
CA ARG A 122 -4.75 2.18 2.69
C ARG A 122 -5.96 2.93 2.10
N GLN A 123 -5.87 4.24 1.94
CA GLN A 123 -6.91 5.05 1.30
C GLN A 123 -7.17 4.63 -0.16
N GLU A 124 -6.11 4.37 -0.94
CA GLU A 124 -6.25 3.85 -2.31
C GLU A 124 -6.93 2.47 -2.31
N ILE A 125 -6.53 1.57 -1.40
CA ILE A 125 -7.15 0.24 -1.25
C ILE A 125 -8.65 0.36 -0.94
N VAL A 126 -9.03 1.20 0.03
CA VAL A 126 -10.45 1.42 0.41
C VAL A 126 -11.27 1.92 -0.77
N LEU A 127 -10.75 2.89 -1.52
CA LEU A 127 -11.43 3.43 -2.70
C LEU A 127 -11.53 2.39 -3.83
N MET A 128 -10.48 1.59 -4.06
CA MET A 128 -10.53 0.49 -5.02
C MET A 128 -11.60 -0.55 -4.65
N LEU A 129 -11.67 -0.94 -3.37
CA LEU A 129 -12.68 -1.88 -2.87
C LEU A 129 -14.09 -1.30 -3.01
N GLY A 130 -14.29 -0.03 -2.66
CA GLY A 130 -15.58 0.66 -2.80
C GLY A 130 -16.02 0.78 -4.26
N LEU A 131 -15.12 1.19 -5.16
CA LEU A 131 -15.42 1.34 -6.59
C LEU A 131 -15.72 0.00 -7.29
N ARG A 132 -15.15 -1.12 -6.83
CA ARG A 132 -15.53 -2.46 -7.32
C ARG A 132 -16.99 -2.80 -7.02
N ARG A 133 -17.56 -2.24 -5.95
CA ARG A 133 -18.96 -2.45 -5.55
C ARG A 133 -19.89 -1.40 -6.14
N ILE A 134 -19.46 -0.15 -6.18
CA ILE A 134 -20.25 1.00 -6.62
C ILE A 134 -19.51 1.74 -7.75
N PRO A 135 -19.38 1.13 -8.94
CA PRO A 135 -18.56 1.68 -10.02
C PRO A 135 -19.10 2.99 -10.62
N ALA A 136 -20.39 3.26 -10.45
CA ALA A 136 -21.04 4.46 -10.99
C ALA A 136 -20.94 5.70 -10.08
N SER A 137 -20.36 5.59 -8.88
CA SER A 137 -20.26 6.74 -7.98
C SER A 137 -19.22 7.75 -8.46
N VAL A 138 -19.71 8.89 -8.94
CA VAL A 138 -18.86 10.01 -9.39
C VAL A 138 -17.96 10.52 -8.26
N LYS A 139 -18.47 10.55 -7.03
CA LYS A 139 -17.70 11.04 -5.87
C LYS A 139 -16.52 10.13 -5.54
N LEU A 140 -16.72 8.81 -5.55
CA LEU A 140 -15.63 7.85 -5.31
C LEU A 140 -14.60 7.88 -6.45
N ILE A 141 -15.05 8.06 -7.70
CA ILE A 141 -14.14 8.22 -8.84
C ILE A 141 -13.28 9.47 -8.70
N GLN A 142 -13.88 10.60 -8.31
CA GLN A 142 -13.15 11.86 -8.09
C GLN A 142 -12.12 11.73 -6.98
N LEU A 143 -12.51 11.15 -5.83
CA LEU A 143 -11.60 10.90 -4.71
C LEU A 143 -10.46 9.97 -5.10
N TYR A 144 -10.73 8.89 -5.84
CA TYR A 144 -9.71 7.97 -6.31
C TYR A 144 -8.73 8.65 -7.27
N ALA A 145 -9.25 9.46 -8.20
CA ALA A 145 -8.42 10.26 -9.09
C ALA A 145 -7.57 11.29 -8.33
N ASP A 146 -8.09 11.91 -7.27
CA ASP A 146 -7.33 12.81 -6.40
C ASP A 146 -6.20 12.08 -5.66
N VAL A 147 -6.48 10.91 -5.07
CA VAL A 147 -5.47 10.09 -4.36
C VAL A 147 -4.36 9.64 -5.30
N ILE A 148 -4.69 9.17 -6.50
CA ILE A 148 -3.69 8.79 -7.51
C ILE A 148 -2.86 10.01 -7.93
N ARG A 149 -3.51 11.16 -8.15
CA ARG A 149 -2.79 12.40 -8.50
C ARG A 149 -1.84 12.79 -7.39
N GLN A 150 -2.25 12.73 -6.13
CA GLN A 150 -1.38 13.02 -4.98
C GLN A 150 -0.22 12.02 -4.87
N ALA A 151 -0.44 10.73 -5.19
CA ALA A 151 0.61 9.70 -5.20
C ALA A 151 1.64 9.90 -6.31
N HIS A 152 1.24 10.46 -7.45
CA HIS A 152 2.11 10.71 -8.59
C HIS A 152 2.72 12.13 -8.61
N LEU A 153 2.38 13.00 -7.66
CA LEU A 153 2.85 14.38 -7.64
C LEU A 153 4.14 14.56 -6.82
N VAL A 154 5.26 14.26 -7.49
CA VAL A 154 6.39 15.21 -7.60
C VAL A 154 5.81 16.49 -8.24
N PRO A 155 6.17 17.70 -7.74
CA PRO A 155 5.27 18.85 -7.68
C PRO A 155 4.71 19.18 -9.06
N ARG A 156 3.42 19.54 -9.10
CA ARG A 156 2.96 20.43 -10.16
C ARG A 156 3.90 21.63 -10.08
N LEU A 157 4.84 21.74 -11.02
CA LEU A 157 5.38 23.02 -11.46
C LEU A 157 4.12 23.83 -11.74
N GLY A 158 3.66 24.56 -10.71
CA GLY A 158 2.43 25.31 -10.79
C GLY A 158 2.56 26.19 -12.00
N ALA A 159 1.48 26.40 -12.75
CA ALA A 159 1.48 27.35 -13.85
C ALA A 159 2.08 28.72 -13.44
N ALA A 160 2.06 29.06 -12.14
CA ALA A 160 2.77 30.18 -11.53
C ALA A 160 4.31 30.09 -11.58
N SER A 161 4.90 28.91 -11.37
CA SER A 161 6.35 28.67 -11.44
C SER A 161 6.88 28.76 -12.86
N THR A 162 6.16 28.19 -13.83
CA THR A 162 6.53 28.29 -15.26
C THR A 162 6.33 29.72 -15.78
N ALA A 163 5.27 30.42 -15.38
CA ALA A 163 5.07 31.82 -15.73
C ALA A 163 6.16 32.75 -15.14
N LYS A 164 6.63 32.47 -13.91
CA LYS A 164 7.71 33.24 -13.27
C LYS A 164 9.09 32.94 -13.88
N ALA A 165 9.32 31.71 -14.33
CA ALA A 165 10.53 31.32 -15.07
C ALA A 165 10.57 31.94 -16.47
N LEU A 166 9.46 31.93 -17.22
CA LEU A 166 9.37 32.55 -18.54
C LEU A 166 9.52 34.08 -18.48
N ARG A 167 9.00 34.74 -17.44
CA ARG A 167 9.22 36.19 -17.23
C ARG A 167 10.68 36.56 -16.94
N ARG A 168 11.49 35.65 -16.40
CA ARG A 168 12.92 35.90 -16.14
C ARG A 168 13.81 35.65 -17.35
N LEU A 169 13.32 34.93 -18.37
CA LEU A 169 14.01 34.72 -19.65
C LEU A 169 13.64 35.78 -20.70
N ALA A 170 12.68 36.65 -20.38
CA ALA A 170 12.22 37.74 -21.23
C ALA A 170 12.80 39.12 -20.83
N LEU A 171 13.80 39.13 -19.94
CA LEU A 171 14.68 40.26 -19.60
C LEU A 171 16.11 39.90 -19.99
#